data_AF-F9PHX6-F1
#
_entry.id   AF-F9PHX6-F1
#
_cell.length_a   1.000
_cell.length_b   1.000
_cell.length_c   1.000
_cell.angle_alpha   90.00
_cell.angle_beta   90.00
_cell.angle_gamma   90.00
#
_symmetry.space_group_name_H-M   'P 1'
#
loop_
_entity.id
_entity.type
_entity.pdbx_description
1 polymer ?
#
loop_
_entity_poly.entity_id
_entity_poly.type
_entity_poly.pdbx_seq_one_letter_code
_entity_poly.pdbx_strand_id
1 'polypeptide(L)'
;MKVIKGDPLTVVKQLGGPRSDLSEYEEVWIVVDHDGRDRHDFLAKCRRLSSKRTVVHGVVSVPCFEVWLNAHYAPVKNYQNQADAQAHYRELTGLSSKDAKMLPDDFPWDRGVQAAARCHLPTDGLPEPDTQGPCPSTTMPHLLRSLGLL
;
A
#
# COMPACT_ATOMS: atom_id res chain seq x y z
N MET A 1 0.70 19.97 2.37
CA MET A 1 0.00 18.69 2.59
C MET A 1 -1.49 18.98 2.78
N LYS A 2 -2.37 18.42 1.94
CA LYS A 2 -3.82 18.55 2.09
C LYS A 2 -4.36 17.32 2.82
N VAL A 3 -4.99 17.51 3.97
CA VAL A 3 -5.56 16.40 4.74
C VAL A 3 -7.03 16.22 4.35
N ILE A 4 -7.37 15.03 3.86
CA ILE A 4 -8.75 14.63 3.58
C ILE A 4 -9.21 13.74 4.73
N LYS A 5 -10.21 14.20 5.50
CA LYS A 5 -10.82 13.38 6.55
C LYS A 5 -11.83 12.42 5.93
N GLY A 6 -11.76 11.14 6.27
CA GLY A 6 -12.70 10.12 5.85
C GLY A 6 -12.04 8.77 5.58
N ASP A 7 -12.83 7.82 5.11
CA ASP A 7 -12.34 6.52 4.64
C ASP A 7 -11.66 6.65 3.25
N PRO A 8 -10.98 5.60 2.76
CA PRO A 8 -10.44 5.58 1.40
C PRO A 8 -11.40 5.98 0.28
N LEU A 9 -12.70 5.65 0.41
CA LEU A 9 -13.71 6.00 -0.58
C LEU A 9 -14.00 7.50 -0.61
N THR A 10 -13.77 8.21 0.50
CA THR A 10 -13.88 9.66 0.58
C THR A 10 -12.84 10.35 -0.28
N VAL A 11 -11.61 9.81 -0.33
CA VAL A 11 -10.54 10.31 -1.22
C VAL A 11 -10.97 10.17 -2.67
N VAL A 12 -11.40 8.98 -3.07
CA VAL A 12 -11.85 8.69 -4.44
C VAL A 12 -13.05 9.56 -4.84
N LYS A 13 -14.01 9.76 -3.93
CA LYS A 13 -15.16 10.64 -4.15
C LYS A 13 -14.75 12.09 -4.38
N GLN A 14 -13.77 12.59 -3.62
CA GLN A 14 -13.28 13.96 -3.80
C GLN A 14 -12.53 14.13 -5.12
N LEU A 15 -11.74 13.13 -5.52
CA LEU A 15 -11.00 13.13 -6.78
C LEU A 15 -11.92 13.04 -8.01
N GLY A 16 -13.12 12.43 -7.87
CA GLY A 16 -14.16 12.42 -8.91
C GLY A 16 -15.08 13.64 -8.90
N GLY A 17 -14.89 14.59 -7.98
CA GLY A 17 -15.73 15.77 -7.86
C GLY A 17 -15.40 16.85 -8.91
N PRO A 18 -16.32 17.79 -9.18
CA PRO A 18 -16.15 18.83 -10.20
C PRO A 18 -15.03 19.85 -9.89
N ARG A 19 -14.42 19.76 -8.70
CA ARG A 19 -13.31 20.63 -8.27
C ARG A 19 -11.95 19.94 -8.36
N SER A 20 -11.90 18.70 -8.82
CA SER A 20 -10.68 17.94 -9.00
C SER A 20 -10.40 17.84 -10.49
N ASP A 21 -9.25 18.36 -10.90
CA ASP A 21 -8.72 18.15 -12.24
C ASP A 21 -7.52 17.21 -12.12
N LEU A 22 -7.68 15.98 -12.60
CA LEU A 22 -6.61 14.99 -12.63
C LEU A 22 -5.82 15.04 -13.94
N SER A 23 -6.27 15.82 -14.93
CA SER A 23 -5.72 15.80 -16.28
C SER A 23 -4.30 16.37 -16.40
N GLU A 24 -3.81 17.03 -15.35
CA GLU A 24 -2.42 17.47 -15.21
C GLU A 24 -1.45 16.34 -14.83
N TYR A 25 -1.97 15.17 -14.44
CA TYR A 25 -1.17 14.02 -14.02
C TYR A 25 -1.31 12.88 -15.03
N GLU A 26 -0.20 12.23 -15.37
CA GLU A 26 -0.22 10.99 -16.16
C GLU A 26 -0.73 9.82 -15.30
N GLU A 27 -0.30 9.77 -14.04
CA GLU A 27 -0.70 8.75 -13.08
C GLU A 27 -1.03 9.35 -11.71
N VAL A 28 -2.06 8.80 -11.06
CA VAL A 28 -2.44 9.12 -9.68
C VAL A 28 -2.49 7.81 -8.89
N TRP A 29 -1.69 7.71 -7.84
CA TRP A 29 -1.60 6.51 -7.01
C TRP A 29 -2.22 6.76 -5.63
N ILE A 30 -3.17 5.91 -5.22
CA ILE A 30 -3.87 6.01 -3.94
C ILE A 30 -3.53 4.78 -3.10
N VAL A 31 -2.72 4.99 -2.06
CA VAL A 31 -2.25 3.92 -1.17
C VAL A 31 -3.16 3.81 0.05
N VAL A 32 -3.66 2.60 0.33
CA VAL A 32 -4.62 2.34 1.41
C VAL A 32 -4.31 1.03 2.13
N ASP A 33 -4.67 0.98 3.41
CA ASP A 33 -4.69 -0.25 4.19
C ASP A 33 -5.97 -1.06 3.91
N HIS A 34 -5.84 -2.38 3.95
CA HIS A 34 -7.01 -3.26 4.00
C HIS A 34 -7.81 -3.02 5.28
N ASP A 35 -7.17 -2.97 6.45
CA ASP A 35 -7.80 -2.66 7.75
C ASP A 35 -9.02 -3.57 8.04
N GLY A 36 -8.88 -4.85 7.68
CA GLY A 36 -9.94 -5.85 7.80
C GLY A 36 -11.16 -5.63 6.91
N ARG A 37 -11.12 -4.67 5.96
CA ARG A 37 -12.22 -4.34 5.06
C ARG A 37 -11.87 -4.63 3.62
N ASP A 38 -12.80 -5.28 2.93
CA ASP A 38 -12.70 -5.47 1.48
C ASP A 38 -12.54 -4.14 0.73
N ARG A 39 -11.56 -4.09 -0.19
CA ARG A 39 -11.20 -2.91 -0.99
C ARG A 39 -11.58 -3.04 -2.46
N HIS A 40 -12.35 -4.05 -2.88
CA HIS A 40 -12.73 -4.20 -4.29
C HIS A 40 -13.57 -3.03 -4.79
N ASP A 41 -14.51 -2.50 -3.99
CA ASP A 41 -15.29 -1.31 -4.37
C ASP A 41 -14.38 -0.07 -4.52
N PHE A 42 -13.39 0.07 -3.64
CA PHE A 42 -12.39 1.14 -3.74
C PHE A 42 -11.57 1.04 -5.03
N LEU A 43 -11.05 -0.15 -5.35
CA LEU A 43 -10.28 -0.41 -6.56
C LEU A 43 -11.13 -0.19 -7.82
N ALA A 44 -12.38 -0.65 -7.82
CA ALA A 44 -13.31 -0.42 -8.91
C ALA A 44 -13.56 1.07 -9.16
N LYS A 45 -13.66 1.88 -8.09
CA LYS A 45 -13.84 3.33 -8.24
C LYS A 45 -12.55 4.04 -8.68
N CYS A 46 -11.37 3.61 -8.24
CA CYS A 46 -10.10 4.11 -8.79
C CYS A 46 -10.08 3.92 -10.30
N ARG A 47 -10.38 2.70 -10.78
CA ARG A 47 -10.45 2.40 -12.22
C ARG A 47 -11.44 3.26 -12.98
N ARG A 48 -12.58 3.63 -12.37
CA ARG A 48 -13.59 4.51 -12.98
C ARG A 48 -13.16 5.98 -13.04
N LEU A 49 -12.21 6.41 -12.22
CA LEU A 49 -11.64 7.76 -12.29
C LEU A 49 -10.61 7.92 -13.41
N SER A 50 -10.02 6.82 -13.87
CA SER A 50 -9.09 6.83 -15.00
C SER A 50 -9.75 7.40 -16.27
N SER A 51 -8.96 8.13 -17.04
CA SER A 51 -9.35 8.74 -18.31
C SER A 51 -8.33 8.38 -19.40
N LYS A 52 -8.47 8.93 -20.61
CA LYS A 52 -7.49 8.74 -21.68
C LYS A 52 -6.13 9.40 -21.38
N ARG A 53 -6.08 10.41 -20.50
CA ARG A 53 -4.86 11.17 -20.19
C ARG A 53 -4.23 10.79 -18.86
N THR A 54 -5.03 10.22 -17.95
CA THR A 54 -4.63 9.98 -16.56
C THR A 54 -5.08 8.60 -16.13
N VAL A 55 -4.18 7.80 -15.59
CA VAL A 55 -4.51 6.51 -14.97
C VAL A 55 -4.54 6.66 -13.46
N VAL A 56 -5.61 6.20 -12.82
CA VAL A 56 -5.74 6.20 -11.36
C VAL A 56 -5.57 4.79 -10.83
N HIS A 57 -4.50 4.59 -10.07
CA HIS A 57 -4.12 3.32 -9.46
C HIS A 57 -4.50 3.25 -7.98
N GLY A 58 -4.96 2.08 -7.56
CA GLY A 58 -5.21 1.76 -6.17
C GLY A 58 -4.17 0.76 -5.64
N VAL A 59 -3.47 1.13 -4.58
CA VAL A 59 -2.51 0.27 -3.90
C VAL A 59 -3.09 -0.18 -2.57
N VAL A 60 -3.11 -1.49 -2.34
CA VAL A 60 -3.68 -2.10 -1.13
C VAL A 60 -2.61 -2.92 -0.44
N SER A 61 -2.42 -2.68 0.86
CA SER A 61 -1.62 -3.55 1.72
C SER A 61 -2.53 -4.37 2.63
N VAL A 62 -2.41 -5.70 2.56
CA VAL A 62 -3.23 -6.67 3.26
C VAL A 62 -2.35 -7.43 4.27
N PRO A 63 -2.60 -7.34 5.59
CA PRO A 63 -3.74 -6.67 6.22
C PRO A 63 -3.55 -5.15 6.39
N CYS A 64 -2.33 -4.63 6.32
CA CYS A 64 -1.97 -3.24 6.57
C CYS A 64 -0.58 -2.90 6.00
N PHE A 65 -0.19 -1.63 6.03
CA PHE A 65 1.05 -1.12 5.45
C PHE A 65 2.32 -1.72 6.06
N GLU A 66 2.29 -2.19 7.30
CA GLU A 66 3.42 -2.88 7.94
C GLU A 66 3.87 -4.13 7.17
N VAL A 67 3.05 -4.69 6.26
CA VAL A 67 3.49 -5.74 5.32
C VAL A 67 4.63 -5.24 4.44
N TRP A 68 4.51 -4.03 3.89
CA TRP A 68 5.57 -3.41 3.10
C TRP A 68 6.81 -3.11 3.95
N LEU A 69 6.60 -2.57 5.16
CA LEU A 69 7.69 -2.26 6.07
C LEU A 69 8.45 -3.52 6.51
N ASN A 70 7.74 -4.59 6.85
CA ASN A 70 8.36 -5.87 7.23
C ASN A 70 9.21 -6.43 6.10
N ALA A 71 8.72 -6.36 4.86
CA ALA A 71 9.41 -6.89 3.67
C ALA A 71 10.81 -6.28 3.45
N HIS A 72 11.01 -5.03 3.86
CA HIS A 72 12.31 -4.35 3.84
C HIS A 72 13.34 -5.00 4.78
N TYR A 73 12.91 -5.58 5.90
CA TYR A 73 13.79 -6.27 6.84
C TYR A 73 13.89 -7.77 6.56
N ALA A 74 12.75 -8.45 6.38
CA ALA A 74 12.64 -9.90 6.28
C ALA A 74 11.40 -10.33 5.47
N PRO A 75 11.32 -11.59 4.99
CA PRO A 75 10.09 -12.13 4.41
C PRO A 75 8.88 -11.95 5.34
N VAL A 76 7.70 -11.66 4.75
CA VAL A 76 6.45 -11.60 5.52
C VAL A 76 6.09 -12.98 6.09
N LYS A 77 5.39 -12.99 7.24
CA LYS A 77 4.85 -14.20 7.89
C LYS A 77 3.35 -14.29 7.60
N ASN A 78 2.73 -15.44 7.80
CA ASN A 78 1.28 -15.63 7.61
C ASN A 78 0.42 -14.87 8.66
N TYR A 79 0.31 -13.55 8.50
CA TYR A 79 -0.47 -12.67 9.38
C TYR A 79 -1.96 -12.98 9.28
N GLN A 80 -2.64 -13.17 10.41
CA GLN A 80 -4.09 -13.34 10.45
C GLN A 80 -4.81 -11.98 10.44
N ASN A 81 -4.15 -10.95 10.95
CA ASN A 81 -4.70 -9.61 11.09
C ASN A 81 -3.58 -8.55 11.19
N GLN A 82 -3.98 -7.28 11.25
CA GLN A 82 -3.06 -6.15 11.37
C GLN A 82 -2.17 -6.20 12.63
N ALA A 83 -2.69 -6.68 13.76
CA ALA A 83 -1.90 -6.74 14.99
C ALA A 83 -0.71 -7.70 14.85
N ASP A 84 -0.86 -8.80 14.10
CA ASP A 84 0.23 -9.74 13.82
C ASP A 84 1.34 -9.08 12.97
N ALA A 85 0.96 -8.36 11.91
CA ALA A 85 1.90 -7.64 11.06
C ALA A 85 2.67 -6.56 11.83
N GLN A 86 1.97 -5.83 12.71
CA GLN A 86 2.55 -4.82 13.58
C GLN A 86 3.43 -5.41 14.68
N ALA A 87 3.06 -6.57 15.24
CA ALA A 87 3.89 -7.28 16.20
C ALA A 87 5.21 -7.70 15.56
N HIS A 88 5.16 -8.25 14.35
CA HIS A 88 6.37 -8.59 13.61
C HIS A 88 7.23 -7.37 13.29
N TYR A 89 6.63 -6.24 12.94
CA TYR A 89 7.40 -5.01 12.71
C TYR A 89 8.14 -4.54 13.97
N ARG A 90 7.50 -4.62 15.14
CA ARG A 90 8.14 -4.35 16.43
C ARG A 90 9.26 -5.34 16.75
N GLU A 91 9.09 -6.63 16.44
CA GLU A 91 10.14 -7.64 16.60
C GLU A 91 11.38 -7.32 15.74
N LEU A 92 11.17 -6.88 14.50
CA LEU A 92 12.24 -6.59 13.55
C LEU A 92 13.01 -5.30 13.88
N THR A 93 12.32 -4.32 14.47
CA THR A 93 12.87 -2.97 14.70
C THR A 93 13.24 -2.68 16.15
N GLY A 94 12.73 -3.46 17.11
CA GLY A 94 12.87 -3.17 18.54
C GLY A 94 12.07 -1.94 19.01
N LEU A 95 11.24 -1.34 18.15
CA LEU A 95 10.46 -0.16 18.50
C LEU A 95 9.42 -0.45 19.59
N SER A 96 9.27 0.52 20.50
CA SER A 96 8.19 0.49 21.49
C SER A 96 6.83 0.69 20.81
N SER A 97 5.74 0.25 21.46
CA SER A 97 4.39 0.48 20.95
C SER A 97 4.04 1.97 20.78
N LYS A 98 4.74 2.88 21.48
CA LYS A 98 4.54 4.34 21.34
C LYS A 98 5.17 4.87 20.04
N ASP A 99 6.27 4.26 19.62
CA ASP A 99 7.05 4.66 18.44
C ASP A 99 6.70 3.83 17.20
N ALA A 100 5.82 2.84 17.32
CA ALA A 100 5.41 1.95 16.23
C ALA A 100 4.80 2.66 15.01
N LYS A 101 4.45 3.95 15.13
CA LYS A 101 3.98 4.79 14.01
C LYS A 101 5.12 5.53 13.29
N MET A 102 6.35 5.41 13.78
CA MET A 102 7.54 6.03 13.19
C MET A 102 8.36 5.00 12.45
N LEU A 103 9.07 5.45 11.43
CA LEU A 103 10.12 4.67 10.80
C LEU A 103 11.39 4.84 11.65
N PRO A 104 12.13 3.75 11.93
CA PRO A 104 13.46 3.84 12.52
C PRO A 104 14.40 4.70 11.66
N ASP A 105 15.36 5.37 12.31
CA ASP A 105 16.38 6.17 11.61
C ASP A 105 17.23 5.31 10.66
N ASP A 106 17.40 4.03 10.98
CA ASP A 106 18.15 3.04 10.21
C ASP A 106 17.27 2.19 9.28
N PHE A 107 16.08 2.68 8.92
CA PHE A 107 15.20 1.99 7.98
C PHE A 107 15.94 1.65 6.66
N PRO A 108 15.90 0.41 6.18
CA PRO A 108 16.73 -0.03 5.05
C PRO A 108 16.10 0.36 3.70
N TRP A 109 16.21 1.65 3.37
CA TRP A 109 15.65 2.25 2.14
C TRP A 109 16.17 1.61 0.85
N ASP A 110 17.40 1.10 0.86
CA ASP A 110 18.08 0.46 -0.28
C ASP A 110 17.56 -0.95 -0.57
N ARG A 111 16.71 -1.52 0.30
CA ARG A 111 16.20 -2.88 0.16
C ARG A 111 14.88 -3.02 -0.61
N GLY A 112 14.52 -2.04 -1.43
CA GLY A 112 13.27 -2.04 -2.19
C GLY A 112 13.08 -3.29 -3.06
N VAL A 113 14.13 -3.73 -3.78
CA VAL A 113 14.08 -4.92 -4.64
C VAL A 113 13.83 -6.19 -3.83
N GLN A 114 14.51 -6.33 -2.68
CA GLN A 114 14.29 -7.44 -1.77
C GLN A 114 12.89 -7.38 -1.16
N ALA A 115 12.41 -6.19 -0.80
CA ALA A 115 11.08 -5.99 -0.26
C ALA A 115 10.00 -6.41 -1.26
N ALA A 116 10.16 -6.06 -2.55
CA ALA A 116 9.24 -6.48 -3.61
C ALA A 116 9.14 -8.00 -3.76
N ALA A 117 10.22 -8.75 -3.50
CA ALA A 117 10.22 -10.21 -3.53
C ALA A 117 9.75 -10.86 -2.21
N ARG A 118 9.65 -10.07 -1.14
CA ARG A 118 9.36 -10.54 0.24
C ARG A 118 7.98 -10.14 0.73
N CYS A 119 7.26 -9.33 -0.03
CA CYS A 119 6.02 -8.70 0.40
C CYS A 119 4.77 -9.56 0.19
N HIS A 120 4.92 -10.86 -0.06
CA HIS A 120 3.87 -11.86 -0.15
C HIS A 120 4.42 -13.22 0.32
N LEU A 121 3.56 -14.21 0.58
CA LEU A 121 4.03 -15.54 0.96
C LEU A 121 4.75 -16.22 -0.23
N PRO A 122 5.72 -17.12 0.02
CA PRO A 122 6.47 -17.79 -1.05
C PRO A 122 5.62 -18.67 -1.98
N THR A 123 4.45 -19.12 -1.51
CA THR A 123 3.49 -19.89 -2.32
C THR A 123 2.70 -19.02 -3.28
N ASP A 124 2.72 -17.70 -3.08
CA ASP A 124 2.00 -16.72 -3.88
C ASP A 124 2.97 -15.95 -4.78
N GLY A 125 2.42 -15.33 -5.83
CA GLY A 125 3.12 -14.32 -6.61
C GLY A 125 2.83 -12.90 -6.12
N LEU A 126 3.60 -11.93 -6.61
CA LEU A 126 3.26 -10.52 -6.45
C LEU A 126 1.85 -10.28 -7.05
N PRO A 127 0.89 -9.71 -6.29
CA PRO A 127 -0.43 -9.45 -6.82
C PRO A 127 -0.39 -8.48 -8.00
N GLU A 128 -1.29 -8.65 -8.97
CA GLU A 128 -1.41 -7.78 -10.13
C GLU A 128 -1.72 -6.32 -9.73
N PRO A 129 -1.36 -5.32 -10.55
CA PRO A 129 -1.74 -3.93 -10.31
C PRO A 129 -3.25 -3.76 -10.12
N ASP A 130 -3.66 -2.80 -9.29
CA ASP A 130 -5.06 -2.49 -9.02
C ASP A 130 -5.90 -3.68 -8.53
N THR A 131 -5.26 -4.57 -7.78
CA THR A 131 -5.91 -5.67 -7.08
C THR A 131 -5.69 -5.59 -5.57
N GLN A 132 -6.55 -6.31 -4.84
CA GLN A 132 -6.30 -6.68 -3.46
C GLN A 132 -5.79 -8.12 -3.47
N GLY A 133 -4.51 -8.30 -3.14
CA GLY A 133 -3.91 -9.63 -3.05
C GLY A 133 -4.35 -10.43 -1.81
N PRO A 134 -3.91 -11.70 -1.70
CA PRO A 134 -4.18 -12.52 -0.51
C PRO A 134 -3.47 -11.94 0.72
N CYS A 135 -3.92 -12.33 1.92
CA CYS A 135 -3.24 -11.95 3.16
C CYS A 135 -2.08 -12.92 3.45
N PRO A 136 -0.85 -12.43 3.72
CA PRO A 136 -0.36 -11.07 3.56
C PRO A 136 0.10 -10.75 2.12
N SER A 137 -0.17 -9.53 1.66
CA SER A 137 0.46 -9.02 0.43
C SER A 137 0.37 -7.49 0.31
N THR A 138 1.13 -6.89 -0.60
CA THR A 138 0.93 -5.50 -1.00
C THR A 138 1.25 -5.29 -2.47
N THR A 139 0.53 -4.37 -3.12
CA THR A 139 0.78 -3.93 -4.50
C THR A 139 1.74 -2.74 -4.60
N MET A 140 2.33 -2.30 -3.49
CA MET A 140 3.35 -1.22 -3.44
C MET A 140 4.50 -1.35 -4.47
N PRO A 141 4.99 -2.55 -4.83
CA PRO A 141 6.03 -2.66 -5.86
C PRO A 141 5.66 -2.05 -7.21
N HIS A 142 4.38 -2.01 -7.58
CA HIS A 142 3.96 -1.39 -8.84
C HIS A 142 4.10 0.13 -8.82
N LEU A 143 3.78 0.76 -7.67
CA LEU A 143 4.03 2.19 -7.47
C LEU A 143 5.53 2.50 -7.57
N LEU A 144 6.38 1.72 -6.92
CA LEU A 144 7.82 1.98 -6.95
C LEU A 144 8.43 1.78 -8.35
N ARG A 145 7.94 0.80 -9.13
CA ARG A 145 8.35 0.65 -10.54
C ARG A 145 7.94 1.85 -11.39
N SER A 146 6.72 2.36 -11.22
CA SER A 146 6.27 3.58 -11.92
C SER A 146 7.15 4.79 -11.58
N LEU A 147 7.61 4.89 -10.33
CA LEU A 147 8.55 5.93 -9.90
C LEU A 147 10.01 5.70 -10.32
N GLY A 148 10.34 4.58 -10.98
CA GLY A 148 11.72 4.22 -11.34
C GLY A 148 12.61 3.86 -10.14
N LEU A 149 12.01 3.42 -9.04
CA LEU A 149 12.68 3.05 -7.79
C LEU A 149 12.92 1.54 -7.64
N LEU A 150 12.44 0.73 -8.60
CA LEU A 150 12.64 -0.72 -8.71
C LEU A 150 13.02 -1.13 -10.13
#